data_AF-A0A3D3SDF2-F1
#
_entry.id   AF-A0A3D3SDF2-F1
#
_cell.length_a   1.000
_cell.length_b   1.000
_cell.length_c   1.000
_cell.angle_alpha   90.00
_cell.angle_beta   90.00
_cell.angle_gamma   90.00
#
_symmetry.space_group_name_H-M   'P 1'
#
loop_
_entity.id
_entity.type
_entity.pdbx_description
1 polymer ?
#
loop_
_entity_poly.entity_id
_entity_poly.type
_entity_poly.pdbx_seq_one_letter_code
_entity_poly.pdbx_strand_id
1 'polypeptide(L)'
;MNEFSTLGLHDGLAEAFGALGFKVPTKVQRLAIPRILIKKDIFLQSETGTGKTFAYLAPAISFTREMSPTRGPLILVLCPTQELAVQVARQAEALLEAAHIPMNVLAILGGSPLSRQEDALKKRKPHIVIGTPGRISDLAKMRFLRLDSLNFLVLDEGDRLLSAEYRDQVKDILDRAPSSSCRILASATISPNTRKIARAFMKEPESLDLLDEGVLARDIEHWIFYVEHRKRIDFIRRLETALRPKKCLVFASSGDRVARTAERLVERGLPSDSIASKQEKEHRRVAIERFESGSLRYLVTTDLGARGLDISGITHIISMDMPEEGSWYIHRAGRTGRAGEKGLSIVLADARELKSAAKVAVERNFVFRTKRLEGGSVVEPPVDEFFEFVEKGEAEKKEYREKARSERKESAQR
;
A
#
# COMPACT_ATOMS: atom_id res chain seq x y z
N MET A 1 8.59 -18.45 -28.08
CA MET A 1 9.59 -18.35 -26.99
C MET A 1 8.98 -17.43 -25.94
N ASN A 2 8.93 -17.86 -24.68
CA ASN A 2 8.34 -17.05 -23.60
C ASN A 2 9.24 -15.83 -23.33
N GLU A 3 8.70 -14.61 -23.34
CA GLU A 3 9.45 -13.38 -23.05
C GLU A 3 10.10 -13.38 -21.65
N PHE A 4 9.57 -14.17 -20.70
CA PHE A 4 10.20 -14.35 -19.39
C PHE A 4 11.53 -15.11 -19.47
N SER A 5 11.71 -16.01 -20.45
CA SER A 5 12.96 -16.76 -20.63
C SER A 5 14.12 -15.85 -21.05
N THR A 6 13.84 -14.73 -21.71
CA THR A 6 14.88 -13.77 -22.11
C THR A 6 15.42 -12.95 -20.93
N LEU A 7 14.84 -13.09 -19.74
CA LEU A 7 15.28 -12.38 -18.52
C LEU A 7 16.39 -13.11 -17.76
N GLY A 8 16.82 -14.28 -18.22
CA GLY A 8 17.85 -15.10 -17.58
C GLY A 8 17.35 -15.92 -16.39
N LEU A 9 16.04 -16.06 -16.23
CA LEU A 9 15.44 -16.95 -15.24
C LEU A 9 15.60 -18.42 -15.65
N HIS A 10 15.58 -19.32 -14.66
CA HIS A 10 15.38 -20.74 -14.90
C HIS A 10 14.07 -21.00 -15.66
N ASP A 11 14.08 -21.94 -16.61
CA ASP A 11 12.95 -22.18 -17.51
C ASP A 11 11.64 -22.46 -16.76
N GLY A 12 11.68 -23.30 -15.71
CA GLY A 12 10.50 -23.56 -14.88
C GLY A 12 9.90 -22.31 -14.21
N LEU A 13 10.73 -21.32 -13.85
CA LEU A 13 10.23 -20.04 -13.34
C LEU A 13 9.68 -19.15 -14.45
N ALA A 14 10.32 -19.15 -15.63
CA ALA A 14 9.81 -18.40 -16.78
C ALA A 14 8.42 -18.90 -17.20
N GLU A 15 8.23 -20.22 -17.23
CA GLU A 15 6.93 -20.87 -17.54
C GLU A 15 5.89 -20.63 -16.44
N ALA A 16 6.29 -20.63 -15.16
CA ALA A 16 5.40 -20.38 -14.03
C ALA A 16 4.67 -19.04 -14.13
N PHE A 17 5.30 -18.01 -14.69
CA PHE A 17 4.63 -16.73 -14.94
C PHE A 17 3.37 -16.87 -15.80
N GLY A 18 3.40 -17.72 -16.83
CA GLY A 18 2.23 -18.00 -17.67
C GLY A 18 1.09 -18.67 -16.89
N ALA A 19 1.42 -19.64 -16.04
CA ALA A 19 0.45 -20.32 -15.18
C ALA A 19 -0.18 -19.38 -14.14
N LEU A 20 0.56 -18.37 -13.69
CA LEU A 20 0.08 -17.30 -12.81
C LEU A 20 -0.67 -16.17 -13.56
N GLY A 21 -0.91 -16.33 -14.86
CA GLY A 21 -1.70 -15.40 -15.67
C GLY A 21 -0.92 -14.22 -16.26
N PHE A 22 0.42 -14.21 -16.15
CA PHE A 22 1.24 -13.17 -16.76
C PHE A 22 1.52 -13.50 -18.24
N LYS A 23 1.10 -12.60 -19.13
CA LYS A 23 1.32 -12.76 -20.58
C LYS A 23 2.72 -12.33 -21.01
N VAL A 24 3.21 -11.22 -20.45
CA VAL A 24 4.50 -10.61 -20.76
C VAL A 24 5.09 -10.02 -19.48
N PRO A 25 6.43 -9.92 -19.35
CA PRO A 25 7.03 -9.31 -18.18
C PRO A 25 6.65 -7.84 -18.07
N THR A 26 6.42 -7.36 -16.85
CA THR A 26 6.18 -5.93 -16.62
C THR A 26 7.49 -5.15 -16.77
N LYS A 27 7.40 -3.82 -16.92
CA LYS A 27 8.58 -2.95 -17.02
C LYS A 27 9.51 -3.11 -15.82
N VAL A 28 8.94 -3.23 -14.61
CA VAL A 28 9.69 -3.46 -13.38
C VAL A 28 10.38 -4.83 -13.37
N GLN A 29 9.73 -5.87 -13.87
CA GLN A 29 10.32 -7.20 -14.00
C GLN A 29 11.47 -7.22 -15.01
N ARG A 30 11.28 -6.64 -16.21
CA ARG A 30 12.33 -6.56 -17.25
C ARG A 30 13.61 -5.89 -16.76
N LEU A 31 13.49 -4.84 -15.96
CA LEU A 31 14.64 -4.09 -15.47
C LEU A 31 15.27 -4.74 -14.24
N ALA A 32 14.47 -5.15 -13.26
CA ALA A 32 14.98 -5.64 -11.98
C ALA A 32 15.54 -7.06 -12.07
N ILE A 33 14.87 -7.97 -12.79
CA ILE A 33 15.20 -9.41 -12.76
C ILE A 33 16.66 -9.67 -13.17
N PRO A 34 17.17 -9.16 -14.32
CA PRO A 34 18.56 -9.42 -14.71
C PRO A 34 19.59 -8.87 -13.72
N ARG A 35 19.31 -7.72 -13.09
CA ARG A 35 20.21 -7.07 -12.12
C ARG A 35 20.25 -7.80 -10.78
N ILE A 36 19.11 -8.32 -10.34
CA ILE A 36 19.03 -9.11 -9.12
C ILE A 36 19.72 -10.46 -9.30
N LEU A 37 19.61 -11.09 -10.49
CA LEU A 37 20.32 -12.33 -10.80
C LEU A 37 21.84 -12.21 -10.66
N ILE A 38 22.41 -11.06 -11.03
CA ILE A 38 23.85 -10.77 -10.85
C ILE A 38 24.18 -10.22 -9.45
N LYS A 39 23.25 -10.31 -8.50
CA LYS A 39 23.37 -9.84 -7.11
C LYS A 39 23.73 -8.35 -6.97
N LYS A 40 23.24 -7.50 -7.87
CA LYS A 40 23.35 -6.04 -7.72
C LYS A 40 22.33 -5.56 -6.70
N ASP A 41 22.76 -4.76 -5.72
CA ASP A 41 21.86 -4.09 -4.80
C ASP A 41 21.01 -3.05 -5.55
N ILE A 42 19.73 -2.96 -5.22
CA ILE A 42 18.78 -2.14 -6.00
C ILE A 42 17.85 -1.33 -5.08
N PHE A 43 17.71 -0.04 -5.40
CA PHE A 43 16.53 0.75 -5.06
C PHE A 43 15.47 0.54 -6.14
N LEU A 44 14.41 -0.18 -5.81
CA LEU A 44 13.32 -0.52 -6.73
C LEU A 44 12.11 0.34 -6.41
N GLN A 45 12.00 1.50 -7.07
CA GLN A 45 10.85 2.38 -6.94
C GLN A 45 9.84 2.09 -8.05
N SER A 46 8.67 1.58 -7.71
CA SER A 46 7.58 1.35 -8.66
C SER A 46 6.24 1.30 -7.93
N GLU A 47 5.11 1.62 -8.56
CA GLU A 47 3.80 1.66 -7.90
C GLU A 47 3.32 0.29 -7.38
N THR A 48 2.27 0.26 -6.56
CA THR A 48 1.65 -1.00 -6.11
C THR A 48 0.94 -1.69 -7.26
N GLY A 49 1.00 -3.02 -7.33
CA GLY A 49 0.30 -3.79 -8.37
C GLY A 49 1.05 -3.91 -9.70
N THR A 50 2.27 -3.37 -9.83
CA THR A 50 3.09 -3.46 -11.05
C THR A 50 3.89 -4.76 -11.19
N GLY A 51 3.71 -5.72 -10.26
CA GLY A 51 4.44 -6.98 -10.24
C GLY A 51 5.81 -6.94 -9.54
N LYS A 52 6.06 -5.93 -8.69
CA LYS A 52 7.30 -5.80 -7.88
C LYS A 52 7.67 -7.06 -7.11
N THR A 53 6.69 -7.72 -6.51
CA THR A 53 6.93 -8.90 -5.67
C THR A 53 7.60 -10.02 -6.47
N PHE A 54 7.05 -10.35 -7.64
CA PHE A 54 7.70 -11.32 -8.51
C PHE A 54 9.01 -10.81 -9.13
N ALA A 55 9.16 -9.49 -9.30
CA ALA A 55 10.40 -8.90 -9.79
C ALA A 55 11.61 -9.15 -8.86
N TYR A 56 11.41 -9.26 -7.54
CA TYR A 56 12.47 -9.65 -6.61
C TYR A 56 12.44 -11.13 -6.21
N LEU A 57 11.27 -11.77 -6.13
CA LEU A 57 11.18 -13.19 -5.73
C LEU A 57 11.73 -14.12 -6.81
N ALA A 58 11.33 -13.95 -8.07
CA ALA A 58 11.74 -14.84 -9.15
C ALA A 58 13.26 -14.95 -9.32
N PRO A 59 14.04 -13.84 -9.40
CA PRO A 59 15.48 -13.94 -9.52
C PRO A 59 16.16 -14.48 -8.26
N ALA A 60 15.64 -14.14 -7.06
CA ALA A 60 16.18 -14.67 -5.80
C ALA A 60 15.98 -16.20 -5.69
N ILE A 61 14.79 -16.69 -6.05
CA ILE A 61 14.47 -18.12 -6.10
C ILE A 61 15.32 -18.79 -7.18
N SER A 62 15.38 -18.22 -8.38
CA SER A 62 16.17 -18.77 -9.50
C SER A 62 17.62 -18.99 -9.12
N PHE A 63 18.22 -18.04 -8.40
CA PHE A 63 19.60 -18.11 -7.92
C PHE A 63 19.80 -19.16 -6.81
N THR A 64 18.84 -19.29 -5.89
CA THR A 64 18.98 -20.10 -4.67
C THR A 64 18.38 -21.50 -4.77
N ARG A 65 17.73 -21.86 -5.87
CA ARG A 65 16.94 -23.10 -6.03
C ARG A 65 17.70 -24.39 -5.75
N GLU A 66 19.00 -24.43 -6.01
CA GLU A 66 19.86 -25.62 -5.83
C GLU A 66 20.59 -25.61 -4.47
N MET A 67 20.38 -24.58 -3.66
CA MET A 67 21.05 -24.41 -2.38
C MET A 67 20.20 -24.93 -1.22
N SER A 68 20.85 -25.57 -0.25
CA SER A 68 20.17 -26.10 0.95
C SER A 68 20.17 -25.10 2.11
N PRO A 69 19.05 -24.94 2.85
CA PRO A 69 18.92 -24.00 3.98
C PRO A 69 19.48 -24.59 5.28
N THR A 70 20.72 -25.09 5.25
CA THR A 70 21.31 -25.88 6.35
C THR A 70 21.53 -25.08 7.63
N ARG A 71 21.81 -23.78 7.52
CA ARG A 71 22.12 -22.89 8.66
C ARG A 71 21.13 -21.74 8.83
N GLY A 72 20.08 -21.67 8.01
CA GLY A 72 19.11 -20.58 7.99
C GLY A 72 18.50 -20.39 6.61
N PRO A 73 17.55 -19.45 6.45
CA PRO A 73 16.99 -19.11 5.15
C PRO A 73 18.04 -18.51 4.21
N LEU A 74 17.77 -18.64 2.92
CA LEU A 74 18.57 -18.07 1.83
C LEU A 74 17.99 -16.73 1.36
N ILE A 75 16.69 -16.54 1.56
CA ILE A 75 15.95 -15.33 1.19
C ILE A 75 15.17 -14.84 2.41
N LEU A 76 15.33 -13.56 2.74
CA LEU A 76 14.52 -12.86 3.75
C LEU A 76 13.77 -11.70 3.09
N VAL A 77 12.45 -11.65 3.28
CA VAL A 77 11.64 -10.48 2.92
C VAL A 77 11.05 -9.87 4.19
N LEU A 78 11.43 -8.63 4.48
CA LEU A 78 10.81 -7.84 5.53
C LEU A 78 9.61 -7.10 4.96
N CYS A 79 8.48 -7.20 5.65
CA CYS A 79 7.24 -6.49 5.33
C CYS A 79 6.78 -5.72 6.56
N PRO A 80 6.29 -4.48 6.45
CA PRO A 80 5.88 -3.69 7.61
C PRO A 80 4.56 -4.14 8.26
N THR A 81 3.75 -4.98 7.61
CA THR A 81 2.53 -5.55 8.22
C THR A 81 2.47 -7.07 8.12
N GLN A 82 1.63 -7.67 8.98
CA GLN A 82 1.38 -9.11 8.94
C GLN A 82 0.62 -9.50 7.66
N GLU A 83 -0.30 -8.66 7.22
CA GLU A 83 -1.11 -8.88 6.02
C GLU A 83 -0.24 -8.91 4.77
N LEU A 84 0.66 -7.95 4.61
CA LEU A 84 1.60 -7.94 3.48
C LEU A 84 2.54 -9.14 3.54
N ALA A 85 3.05 -9.50 4.73
CA ALA A 85 3.89 -10.69 4.87
C ALA A 85 3.16 -11.98 4.45
N VAL A 86 1.88 -12.13 4.80
CA VAL A 86 1.05 -13.26 4.36
C VAL A 86 0.83 -13.24 2.85
N GLN A 87 0.56 -12.07 2.26
CA GLN A 87 0.39 -11.91 0.83
C GLN A 87 1.65 -12.30 0.06
N VAL A 88 2.81 -11.78 0.46
CA VAL A 88 4.10 -12.10 -0.17
C VAL A 88 4.43 -13.59 0.00
N ALA A 89 4.10 -14.19 1.14
CA ALA A 89 4.28 -15.63 1.36
C ALA A 89 3.43 -16.48 0.41
N ARG A 90 2.15 -16.13 0.23
CA ARG A 90 1.28 -16.80 -0.75
C ARG A 90 1.79 -16.65 -2.18
N GLN A 91 2.31 -15.47 -2.54
CA GLN A 91 2.89 -15.24 -3.87
C GLN A 91 4.17 -16.05 -4.08
N ALA A 92 5.02 -16.17 -3.06
CA ALA A 92 6.20 -17.02 -3.10
C ALA A 92 5.81 -18.51 -3.25
N GLU A 93 4.85 -18.99 -2.46
CA GLU A 93 4.34 -20.37 -2.54
C GLU A 93 3.74 -20.67 -3.92
N ALA A 94 2.88 -19.79 -4.43
CA ALA A 94 2.28 -19.94 -5.76
C ALA A 94 3.31 -19.98 -6.89
N LEU A 95 4.37 -19.15 -6.79
CA LEU A 95 5.46 -19.17 -7.76
C LEU A 95 6.27 -20.47 -7.70
N LEU A 96 6.54 -20.98 -6.49
CA LEU A 96 7.27 -22.24 -6.31
C LEU A 96 6.46 -23.44 -6.81
N GLU A 97 5.16 -23.48 -6.51
CA GLU A 97 4.25 -24.52 -6.97
C GLU A 97 4.15 -24.53 -8.49
N ALA A 98 3.89 -23.37 -9.12
CA ALA A 98 3.81 -23.26 -10.56
C ALA A 98 5.14 -23.61 -11.27
N ALA A 99 6.29 -23.34 -10.62
CA ALA A 99 7.61 -23.68 -11.15
C ALA A 99 8.09 -25.09 -10.79
N HIS A 100 7.33 -25.86 -9.99
CA HIS A 100 7.70 -27.16 -9.45
C HIS A 100 9.05 -27.15 -8.68
N ILE A 101 9.33 -26.07 -7.95
CA ILE A 101 10.58 -25.92 -7.18
C ILE A 101 10.34 -26.33 -5.71
N PRO A 102 11.07 -27.33 -5.18
CA PRO A 102 10.84 -27.88 -3.84
C PRO A 102 11.48 -27.02 -2.73
N MET A 103 11.13 -25.73 -2.66
CA MET A 103 11.56 -24.83 -1.59
C MET A 103 10.43 -24.59 -0.58
N ASN A 104 10.81 -24.44 0.68
CA ASN A 104 9.88 -24.17 1.77
C ASN A 104 9.83 -22.66 2.10
N VAL A 105 8.61 -22.12 2.21
CA VAL A 105 8.33 -20.75 2.65
C VAL A 105 7.80 -20.76 4.08
N LEU A 106 8.26 -19.82 4.92
CA LEU A 106 7.71 -19.62 6.25
C LEU A 106 7.43 -18.13 6.51
N ALA A 107 6.16 -17.82 6.77
CA ALA A 107 5.75 -16.51 7.27
C ALA A 107 5.94 -16.42 8.79
N ILE A 108 6.63 -15.38 9.25
CA ILE A 108 6.95 -15.10 10.64
C ILE A 108 6.24 -13.81 11.06
N LEU A 109 5.19 -13.95 11.86
CA LEU A 109 4.24 -12.88 12.15
C LEU A 109 4.15 -12.61 13.66
N GLY A 110 3.85 -11.37 14.05
CA GLY A 110 3.53 -11.03 15.43
C GLY A 110 2.24 -11.69 15.93
N GLY A 111 2.08 -11.80 17.26
CA GLY A 111 0.87 -12.32 17.90
C GLY A 111 0.75 -13.85 17.99
N SER A 112 1.64 -14.61 17.35
CA SER A 112 1.82 -16.05 17.68
C SER A 112 2.88 -16.22 18.77
N PRO A 113 2.81 -17.28 19.61
CA PRO A 113 3.90 -17.60 20.54
C PRO A 113 5.23 -17.83 19.82
N LEU A 114 6.34 -17.38 20.41
CA LEU A 114 7.69 -17.52 19.83
C LEU A 114 8.08 -19.00 19.68
N SER A 115 7.77 -19.85 20.66
CA SER A 115 8.05 -21.29 20.66
C SER A 115 7.46 -22.01 19.44
N ARG A 116 6.23 -21.66 19.04
CA ARG A 116 5.60 -22.24 17.84
C ARG A 116 6.36 -21.88 16.56
N GLN A 117 6.93 -20.67 16.49
CA GLN A 117 7.72 -20.24 15.33
C GLN A 117 9.12 -20.86 15.33
N GLU A 118 9.71 -21.03 16.51
CA GLU A 118 10.96 -21.78 16.68
C GLU A 118 10.79 -23.24 16.20
N ASP A 119 9.73 -23.92 16.62
CA ASP A 119 9.43 -25.28 16.18
C ASP A 119 9.22 -25.36 14.67
N ALA A 120 8.50 -24.39 14.09
CA ALA A 120 8.30 -24.32 12.66
C ALA A 120 9.61 -24.12 11.89
N LEU A 121 10.52 -23.26 12.39
CA LEU A 121 11.85 -23.07 11.82
C LEU A 121 12.67 -24.36 11.84
N LYS A 122 12.69 -25.07 12.98
CA LYS A 122 13.41 -26.34 13.15
C LYS A 122 12.88 -27.45 12.24
N LYS A 123 11.55 -27.59 12.16
CA LYS A 123 10.89 -28.66 11.40
C LYS A 123 10.89 -28.40 9.90
N ARG A 124 10.52 -27.20 9.46
CA ARG A 124 10.33 -26.89 8.03
C ARG A 124 11.62 -26.53 7.31
N LYS A 125 12.65 -26.06 8.05
CA LYS A 125 13.94 -25.58 7.49
C LYS A 125 13.69 -24.70 6.24
N PRO A 126 13.01 -23.55 6.41
CA PRO A 126 12.56 -22.76 5.27
C PRO A 126 13.73 -22.19 4.48
N HIS A 127 13.59 -22.18 3.16
CA HIS A 127 14.52 -21.50 2.27
C HIS A 127 14.22 -20.00 2.22
N ILE A 128 12.92 -19.67 2.33
CA ILE A 128 12.40 -18.31 2.26
C ILE A 128 11.69 -17.99 3.57
N VAL A 129 12.11 -16.92 4.23
CA VAL A 129 11.43 -16.37 5.39
C VAL A 129 10.86 -15.00 5.04
N ILE A 130 9.60 -14.78 5.38
CA ILE A 130 8.89 -13.52 5.14
C ILE A 130 8.27 -13.08 6.45
N GLY A 131 8.47 -11.83 6.89
CA GLY A 131 7.96 -11.45 8.21
C GLY A 131 8.08 -9.99 8.56
N THR A 132 7.56 -9.65 9.74
CA THR A 132 7.62 -8.28 10.26
C THR A 132 8.91 -8.02 11.03
N PRO A 133 9.47 -6.79 10.99
CA PRO A 133 10.77 -6.49 11.58
C PRO A 133 10.87 -6.86 13.05
N GLY A 134 9.87 -6.52 13.87
CA GLY A 134 9.88 -6.82 15.30
C GLY A 134 10.07 -8.31 15.57
N ARG A 135 9.25 -9.16 14.94
CA ARG A 135 9.31 -10.60 15.20
C ARG A 135 10.57 -11.26 14.62
N ILE A 136 11.02 -10.83 13.45
CA ILE A 136 12.28 -11.33 12.87
C ILE A 136 13.47 -10.96 13.76
N SER A 137 13.53 -9.71 14.23
CA SER A 137 14.55 -9.24 15.18
C SER A 137 14.55 -10.06 16.46
N ASP A 138 13.37 -10.31 17.06
CA ASP A 138 13.27 -11.11 18.28
C ASP A 138 13.84 -12.52 18.11
N LEU A 139 13.43 -13.23 17.05
CA LEU A 139 13.93 -14.59 16.78
C LEU A 139 15.42 -14.61 16.45
N ALA A 140 15.93 -13.56 15.78
CA ALA A 140 17.35 -13.43 15.49
C ALA A 140 18.18 -13.17 16.76
N LYS A 141 17.71 -12.30 17.65
CA LYS A 141 18.35 -12.02 18.95
C LYS A 141 18.40 -13.26 19.84
N MET A 142 17.31 -14.04 19.86
CA MET A 142 17.22 -15.30 20.60
C MET A 142 17.97 -16.46 19.92
N ARG A 143 18.60 -16.23 18.76
CA ARG A 143 19.32 -17.23 17.95
C ARG A 143 18.44 -18.38 17.45
N PHE A 144 17.11 -18.22 17.48
CA PHE A 144 16.17 -19.17 16.87
C PHE A 144 16.16 -19.06 15.35
N LEU A 145 16.43 -17.86 14.83
CA LEU A 145 16.61 -17.60 13.41
C LEU A 145 18.03 -17.09 13.14
N ARG A 146 18.81 -17.85 12.38
CA ARG A 146 20.13 -17.43 11.93
C ARG A 146 20.03 -16.79 10.54
N LEU A 147 20.71 -15.67 10.35
CA LEU A 147 20.68 -14.89 9.11
C LEU A 147 21.96 -15.02 8.27
N ASP A 148 22.94 -15.81 8.74
CA ASP A 148 24.27 -15.93 8.14
C ASP A 148 24.26 -16.52 6.72
N SER A 149 23.19 -17.23 6.34
CA SER A 149 23.05 -17.92 5.05
C SER A 149 22.30 -17.12 3.99
N LEU A 150 21.91 -15.88 4.30
CA LEU A 150 21.15 -15.06 3.38
C LEU A 150 21.96 -14.73 2.13
N ASN A 151 21.39 -15.05 0.98
CA ASN A 151 21.82 -14.54 -0.32
C ASN A 151 21.07 -13.29 -0.73
N PHE A 152 19.81 -13.15 -0.29
CA PHE A 152 18.94 -12.03 -0.62
C PHE A 152 18.20 -11.52 0.62
N LEU A 153 18.19 -10.21 0.80
CA LEU A 153 17.41 -9.51 1.82
C LEU A 153 16.62 -8.39 1.16
N VAL A 154 15.29 -8.49 1.22
CA VAL A 154 14.36 -7.55 0.61
C VAL A 154 13.65 -6.74 1.68
N LEU A 155 13.61 -5.42 1.52
CA LEU A 155 12.75 -4.51 2.28
C LEU A 155 11.57 -4.13 1.39
N ASP A 156 10.41 -4.76 1.56
CA ASP A 156 9.18 -4.42 0.83
C ASP A 156 8.38 -3.35 1.59
N GLU A 157 7.91 -2.32 0.88
CA GLU A 157 7.52 -1.02 1.48
C GLU A 157 8.67 -0.40 2.33
N GLY A 158 9.86 -0.32 1.71
CA GLY A 158 11.09 0.11 2.37
C GLY A 158 11.08 1.51 2.99
N ASP A 159 10.27 2.45 2.47
CA ASP A 159 10.06 3.77 3.08
C ASP A 159 9.45 3.66 4.48
N ARG A 160 8.49 2.77 4.65
CA ARG A 160 7.86 2.49 5.94
C ARG A 160 8.80 1.72 6.86
N LEU A 161 9.47 0.68 6.36
CA LEU A 161 10.40 -0.12 7.15
C LEU A 161 11.55 0.71 7.75
N LEU A 162 11.90 1.83 7.10
CA LEU A 162 12.93 2.76 7.58
C LEU A 162 12.37 3.97 8.34
N SER A 163 11.06 3.98 8.62
CA SER A 163 10.43 4.98 9.50
C SER A 163 10.85 4.78 10.97
N ALA A 164 10.67 5.80 11.80
CA ALA A 164 11.05 5.77 13.22
C ALA A 164 10.45 4.60 14.01
N GLU A 165 9.30 4.06 13.58
CA GLU A 165 8.62 2.94 14.23
C GLU A 165 9.38 1.60 14.12
N TYR A 166 10.05 1.36 12.98
CA TYR A 166 10.66 0.04 12.67
C TYR A 166 12.18 0.09 12.46
N ARG A 167 12.76 1.29 12.36
CA ARG A 167 14.14 1.50 11.93
C ARG A 167 15.16 0.72 12.77
N ASP A 168 14.98 0.68 14.08
CA ASP A 168 15.94 0.03 14.98
C ASP A 168 15.91 -1.49 14.83
N GLN A 169 14.72 -2.08 14.69
CA GLN A 169 14.57 -3.52 14.44
C GLN A 169 15.10 -3.91 13.06
N VAL A 170 14.82 -3.10 12.03
CA VAL A 170 15.35 -3.32 10.68
C VAL A 170 16.87 -3.22 10.66
N LYS A 171 17.45 -2.24 11.36
CA LYS A 171 18.90 -2.10 11.51
C LYS A 171 19.53 -3.34 12.16
N ASP A 172 18.98 -3.83 13.28
CA ASP A 172 19.49 -5.04 13.95
C ASP A 172 19.49 -6.26 13.01
N ILE A 173 18.47 -6.39 12.15
CA ILE A 173 18.40 -7.47 11.16
C ILE A 173 19.48 -7.29 10.07
N LEU A 174 19.63 -6.07 9.54
CA LEU A 174 20.62 -5.76 8.49
C LEU A 174 22.07 -5.92 8.98
N ASP A 175 22.34 -5.63 10.24
CA ASP A 175 23.65 -5.78 10.88
C ASP A 175 24.01 -7.26 11.12
N ARG A 176 23.01 -8.13 11.31
CA ARG A 176 23.19 -9.59 11.45
C ARG A 176 23.27 -10.32 10.10
N ALA A 177 22.80 -9.71 9.02
CA ALA A 177 22.84 -10.29 7.69
C ALA A 177 24.24 -10.15 7.07
N PRO A 178 24.75 -11.16 6.35
CA PRO A 178 26.07 -11.10 5.73
C PRO A 178 26.14 -9.95 4.72
N SER A 179 27.29 -9.27 4.67
CA SER A 179 27.54 -8.17 3.72
C SER A 179 27.57 -8.62 2.25
N SER A 180 27.70 -9.93 2.01
CA SER A 180 27.62 -10.56 0.68
C SER A 180 26.20 -10.86 0.22
N SER A 181 25.19 -10.65 1.08
CA SER A 181 23.78 -10.73 0.65
C SER A 181 23.45 -9.56 -0.28
N CYS A 182 22.73 -9.86 -1.36
CA CYS A 182 22.15 -8.83 -2.22
C CYS A 182 20.98 -8.20 -1.49
N ARG A 183 20.98 -6.87 -1.40
CA ARG A 183 19.98 -6.09 -0.68
C ARG A 183 19.12 -5.33 -1.66
N ILE A 184 17.80 -5.45 -1.49
CA ILE A 184 16.82 -4.83 -2.38
C ILE A 184 15.88 -4.03 -1.50
N LEU A 185 15.72 -2.74 -1.82
CA LEU A 185 14.70 -1.91 -1.20
C LEU A 185 13.62 -1.67 -2.25
N ALA A 186 12.46 -2.30 -2.06
CA ALA A 186 11.30 -2.14 -2.93
C ALA A 186 10.28 -1.20 -2.25
N SER A 187 9.84 -0.18 -2.97
CA SER A 187 8.81 0.72 -2.46
C SER A 187 8.04 1.40 -3.59
N ALA A 188 6.82 1.87 -3.29
CA ALA A 188 6.11 2.81 -4.15
C ALA A 188 6.76 4.19 -4.17
N THR A 189 7.30 4.62 -3.02
CA THR A 189 8.04 5.87 -2.92
C THR A 189 9.37 5.66 -2.20
N ILE A 190 10.45 6.26 -2.69
CA ILE A 190 11.75 6.22 -2.01
C ILE A 190 12.27 7.65 -1.90
N SER A 191 11.96 8.29 -0.76
CA SER A 191 12.43 9.65 -0.49
C SER A 191 13.97 9.74 -0.44
N PRO A 192 14.57 10.92 -0.67
CA PRO A 192 16.01 11.11 -0.50
C PRO A 192 16.52 10.69 0.88
N ASN A 193 15.73 10.93 1.93
CA ASN A 193 16.05 10.50 3.29
C ASN A 193 16.05 8.97 3.43
N THR A 194 15.03 8.30 2.88
CA THR A 194 14.96 6.82 2.81
C THR A 194 16.19 6.25 2.08
N ARG A 195 16.56 6.81 0.93
CA ARG A 195 17.78 6.40 0.19
C ARG A 195 19.03 6.59 1.02
N LYS A 196 19.17 7.74 1.70
CA LYS A 196 20.33 8.04 2.54
C LYS A 196 20.49 7.02 3.66
N ILE A 197 19.40 6.69 4.35
CA ILE A 197 19.40 5.70 5.44
C ILE A 197 19.74 4.31 4.88
N ALA A 198 19.07 3.89 3.80
CA ALA A 198 19.25 2.57 3.22
C ALA A 198 20.64 2.35 2.63
N ARG A 199 21.24 3.38 2.01
CA ARG A 199 22.57 3.30 1.37
C ARG A 199 23.68 2.91 2.35
N ALA A 200 23.54 3.23 3.64
CA ALA A 200 24.48 2.79 4.68
C ALA A 200 24.55 1.25 4.80
N PHE A 201 23.52 0.56 4.33
CA PHE A 201 23.39 -0.88 4.38
C PHE A 201 23.42 -1.50 2.99
N MET A 202 23.81 -0.81 1.91
CA MET A 202 23.77 -1.39 0.55
C MET A 202 25.09 -1.16 -0.18
N LYS A 203 25.51 -2.11 -1.01
CA LYS A 203 26.75 -2.06 -1.78
C LYS A 203 26.49 -1.49 -3.17
N GLU A 204 26.83 -0.21 -3.34
CA GLU A 204 26.70 0.52 -4.62
C GLU A 204 25.34 0.29 -5.30
N PRO A 205 24.21 0.61 -4.62
CA PRO A 205 22.90 0.27 -5.12
C PRO A 205 22.57 1.02 -6.42
N GLU A 206 22.08 0.30 -7.42
CA GLU A 206 21.51 0.88 -8.63
C GLU A 206 20.09 1.37 -8.36
N SER A 207 19.71 2.53 -8.91
CA SER A 207 18.35 3.05 -8.77
C SER A 207 17.50 2.72 -9.99
N LEU A 208 16.45 1.94 -9.79
CA LEU A 208 15.43 1.63 -10.79
C LEU A 208 14.17 2.43 -10.45
N ASP A 209 14.15 3.67 -10.93
CA ASP A 209 13.09 4.63 -10.66
C ASP A 209 12.01 4.56 -11.73
N LEU A 210 11.06 3.66 -11.50
CA LEU A 210 9.91 3.39 -12.37
C LEU A 210 8.68 4.08 -11.82
N LEU A 211 8.85 5.39 -11.63
CA LEU A 211 7.76 6.34 -11.63
C LEU A 211 7.17 6.30 -13.04
N ASP A 212 6.35 5.29 -13.33
CA ASP A 212 5.52 5.37 -14.53
C ASP A 212 4.62 6.58 -14.32
N GLU A 213 4.78 7.59 -15.17
CA GLU A 213 3.86 8.73 -15.32
C GLU A 213 2.48 8.28 -15.86
N GLY A 214 2.04 7.07 -15.51
CA GLY A 214 1.15 6.26 -16.33
C GLY A 214 -0.01 5.64 -15.57
N VAL A 215 0.18 4.96 -14.44
CA VAL A 215 -0.94 4.24 -13.81
C VAL A 215 -1.84 5.21 -13.03
N LEU A 216 -1.25 6.08 -12.18
CA LEU A 216 -2.00 7.19 -11.59
C LEU A 216 -2.54 8.14 -12.68
N ALA A 217 -1.76 8.48 -13.70
CA ALA A 217 -2.17 9.49 -14.67
C ALA A 217 -3.09 8.98 -15.80
N ARG A 218 -3.09 7.68 -16.15
CA ARG A 218 -3.88 7.11 -17.27
C ARG A 218 -5.02 6.22 -16.81
N ASP A 219 -4.81 5.41 -15.77
CA ASP A 219 -5.79 4.41 -15.33
C ASP A 219 -6.66 4.93 -14.17
N ILE A 220 -6.19 5.94 -13.43
CA ILE A 220 -6.91 6.52 -12.30
C ILE A 220 -7.32 7.96 -12.62
N GLU A 221 -8.62 8.25 -12.57
CA GLU A 221 -9.08 9.63 -12.55
C GLU A 221 -8.97 10.19 -11.13
N HIS A 222 -8.36 11.37 -11.00
CA HIS A 222 -8.18 12.05 -9.73
C HIS A 222 -9.18 13.21 -9.63
N TRP A 223 -10.23 13.06 -8.84
CA TRP A 223 -11.25 14.10 -8.66
C TRP A 223 -11.11 14.75 -7.29
N ILE A 224 -11.37 16.06 -7.24
CA ILE A 224 -11.42 16.81 -5.99
C ILE A 224 -12.69 17.63 -5.91
N PHE A 225 -13.33 17.58 -4.74
CA PHE A 225 -14.52 18.37 -4.43
C PHE A 225 -14.26 19.25 -3.21
N TYR A 226 -14.73 20.49 -3.27
CA TYR A 226 -14.79 21.35 -2.10
C TYR A 226 -15.98 20.93 -1.22
N VAL A 227 -15.69 20.40 -0.03
CA VAL A 227 -16.70 19.95 0.93
C VAL A 227 -16.25 20.24 2.36
N GLU A 228 -17.05 21.05 3.06
CA GLU A 228 -16.89 21.27 4.50
C GLU A 228 -16.95 19.93 5.27
N HIS A 229 -16.05 19.73 6.24
CA HIS A 229 -15.98 18.51 7.06
C HIS A 229 -17.34 17.99 7.55
N ARG A 230 -18.20 18.89 8.06
CA ARG A 230 -19.53 18.52 8.59
C ARG A 230 -20.50 17.98 7.55
N LYS A 231 -20.30 18.28 6.27
CA LYS A 231 -21.16 17.89 5.14
C LYS A 231 -20.68 16.62 4.42
N ARG A 232 -19.48 16.10 4.74
CA ARG A 232 -18.84 15.01 3.97
C ARG A 232 -19.65 13.72 3.91
N ILE A 233 -20.27 13.29 5.00
CA ILE A 233 -21.13 12.07 5.01
C ILE A 233 -22.33 12.25 4.09
N ASP A 234 -23.02 13.38 4.18
CA ASP A 234 -24.16 13.69 3.32
C ASP A 234 -23.73 13.79 1.84
N PHE A 235 -22.54 14.35 1.61
CA PHE A 235 -21.94 14.42 0.29
C PHE A 235 -21.65 13.03 -0.31
N ILE A 236 -21.15 12.08 0.47
CA ILE A 236 -20.96 10.69 0.00
C ILE A 236 -22.28 10.06 -0.41
N ARG A 237 -23.36 10.27 0.34
CA ARG A 237 -24.70 9.81 -0.06
C ARG A 237 -25.13 10.42 -1.39
N ARG A 238 -24.87 11.71 -1.61
CA ARG A 238 -25.17 12.36 -2.89
C ARG A 238 -24.30 11.80 -4.04
N LEU A 239 -23.03 11.50 -3.77
CA LEU A 239 -22.13 10.83 -4.72
C LEU A 239 -22.60 9.41 -5.07
N GLU A 240 -23.11 8.65 -4.11
CA GLU A 240 -23.69 7.31 -4.37
C GLU A 240 -24.79 7.40 -5.43
N THR A 241 -25.70 8.36 -5.31
CA THR A 241 -26.77 8.57 -6.29
C THR A 241 -26.22 8.89 -7.68
N ALA A 242 -25.18 9.72 -7.75
CA ALA A 242 -24.61 10.21 -9.00
C ALA A 242 -23.71 9.18 -9.71
N LEU A 243 -22.91 8.42 -8.95
CA LEU A 243 -21.84 7.56 -9.50
C LEU A 243 -22.13 6.06 -9.35
N ARG A 244 -22.97 5.67 -8.38
CA ARG A 244 -23.29 4.26 -8.06
C ARG A 244 -22.05 3.34 -8.01
N PRO A 245 -21.04 3.65 -7.19
CA PRO A 245 -19.85 2.83 -7.05
C PRO A 245 -20.20 1.36 -6.72
N LYS A 246 -19.46 0.42 -7.33
CA LYS A 246 -19.62 -1.02 -7.08
C LYS A 246 -18.91 -1.46 -5.79
N LYS A 247 -17.65 -1.06 -5.67
CA LYS A 247 -16.80 -1.26 -4.48
C LYS A 247 -16.06 0.04 -4.20
N CYS A 248 -16.25 0.59 -3.01
CA CYS A 248 -15.72 1.87 -2.59
C CYS A 248 -14.93 1.74 -1.29
N LEU A 249 -13.65 2.09 -1.32
CA LEU A 249 -12.82 2.18 -0.13
C LEU A 249 -12.78 3.64 0.34
N VAL A 250 -13.17 3.88 1.59
CA VAL A 250 -13.25 5.22 2.19
C VAL A 250 -12.13 5.37 3.21
N PHE A 251 -11.26 6.36 3.01
CA PHE A 251 -10.17 6.67 3.94
C PHE A 251 -10.57 7.78 4.89
N ALA A 252 -10.33 7.58 6.18
CA ALA A 252 -10.46 8.60 7.22
C ALA A 252 -9.16 8.77 8.00
N SER A 253 -8.87 9.99 8.46
CA SER A 253 -7.61 10.34 9.11
C SER A 253 -7.30 9.65 10.45
N SER A 254 -8.29 9.08 11.15
CA SER A 254 -8.05 8.43 12.45
C SER A 254 -8.98 7.24 12.71
N GLY A 255 -8.54 6.31 13.57
CA GLY A 255 -9.32 5.12 13.95
C GLY A 255 -10.70 5.46 14.53
N ASP A 256 -10.77 6.47 15.42
CA ASP A 256 -12.05 6.91 16.00
C ASP A 256 -13.00 7.49 14.94
N ARG A 257 -12.45 8.08 13.86
CA ARG A 257 -13.26 8.55 12.74
C ARG A 257 -13.73 7.39 11.88
N VAL A 258 -12.93 6.34 11.70
CA VAL A 258 -13.31 5.17 10.88
C VAL A 258 -14.62 4.54 11.35
N ALA A 259 -14.73 4.21 12.64
CA ALA A 259 -15.95 3.60 13.19
C ALA A 259 -17.16 4.53 13.05
N ARG A 260 -17.04 5.79 13.50
CA ARG A 260 -18.11 6.79 13.40
C ARG A 260 -18.53 7.09 11.96
N THR A 261 -17.58 7.08 11.03
CA THR A 261 -17.88 7.29 9.61
C THR A 261 -18.68 6.12 9.06
N ALA A 262 -18.30 4.87 9.36
CA ALA A 262 -19.07 3.70 8.96
C ALA A 262 -20.50 3.72 9.54
N GLU A 263 -20.64 3.97 10.85
CA GLU A 263 -21.97 4.10 11.49
C GLU A 263 -22.84 5.15 10.80
N ARG A 264 -22.29 6.35 10.57
CA ARG A 264 -23.03 7.43 9.90
C ARG A 264 -23.35 7.13 8.44
N LEU A 265 -22.53 6.38 7.73
CA LEU A 265 -22.84 5.95 6.37
C LEU A 265 -24.02 4.96 6.39
N VAL A 266 -24.04 4.01 7.33
CA VAL A 266 -25.17 3.09 7.55
C VAL A 266 -26.46 3.84 7.88
N GLU A 267 -26.41 4.83 8.78
CA GLU A 267 -27.55 5.70 9.11
C GLU A 267 -28.10 6.44 7.88
N ARG A 268 -27.25 6.72 6.88
CA ARG A 268 -27.64 7.34 5.61
C ARG A 268 -28.04 6.34 4.53
N GLY A 269 -28.24 5.07 4.90
CA GLY A 269 -28.69 4.00 4.01
C GLY A 269 -27.58 3.44 3.11
N LEU A 270 -26.30 3.65 3.46
CA LEU A 270 -25.16 3.13 2.73
C LEU A 270 -24.57 1.95 3.50
N PRO A 271 -24.73 0.69 3.04
CA PRO A 271 -24.16 -0.47 3.70
C PRO A 271 -22.63 -0.34 3.77
N SER A 272 -22.11 -0.16 4.98
CA SER A 272 -20.70 0.05 5.22
C SER A 272 -20.21 -0.62 6.49
N ASP A 273 -18.94 -0.98 6.49
CA ASP A 273 -18.23 -1.57 7.63
C ASP A 273 -16.86 -0.88 7.75
N SER A 274 -16.16 -1.12 8.86
CA SER A 274 -14.97 -0.37 9.22
C SER A 274 -13.82 -1.30 9.60
N ILE A 275 -12.61 -0.96 9.17
CA ILE A 275 -11.37 -1.68 9.52
C ILE A 275 -10.34 -0.69 10.05
N ALA A 276 -9.88 -0.93 11.28
CA ALA A 276 -8.79 -0.18 11.89
C ALA A 276 -7.68 -1.10 12.39
N SER A 277 -6.47 -0.57 12.57
CA SER A 277 -5.28 -1.35 12.97
C SER A 277 -5.39 -2.03 14.34
N LYS A 278 -6.22 -1.52 15.24
CA LYS A 278 -6.46 -2.07 16.59
C LYS A 278 -7.69 -2.98 16.70
N GLN A 279 -8.37 -3.28 15.60
CA GLN A 279 -9.55 -4.16 15.65
C GLN A 279 -9.18 -5.64 15.81
N GLU A 280 -10.14 -6.41 16.31
CA GLU A 280 -10.01 -7.87 16.39
C GLU A 280 -9.80 -8.48 15.00
N LYS A 281 -8.90 -9.46 14.94
CA LYS A 281 -8.53 -10.14 13.70
C LYS A 281 -9.73 -10.77 12.99
N GLU A 282 -10.68 -11.29 13.76
CA GLU A 282 -11.87 -11.94 13.21
C GLU A 282 -12.83 -10.93 12.57
N HIS A 283 -13.10 -9.80 13.24
CA HIS A 283 -13.91 -8.73 12.66
C HIS A 283 -13.30 -8.22 11.35
N ARG A 284 -11.97 -8.00 11.33
CA ARG A 284 -11.25 -7.59 10.12
C ARG A 284 -11.43 -8.61 8.99
N ARG A 285 -11.29 -9.92 9.27
CA ARG A 285 -11.47 -10.99 8.28
C ARG A 285 -12.88 -10.96 7.69
N VAL A 286 -13.90 -10.91 8.54
CA VAL A 286 -15.31 -10.90 8.12
C VAL A 286 -15.64 -9.65 7.29
N ALA A 287 -15.17 -8.47 7.70
CA ALA A 287 -15.40 -7.23 6.96
C ALA A 287 -14.76 -7.28 5.55
N ILE A 288 -13.54 -7.82 5.43
CA ILE A 288 -12.86 -8.01 4.14
C ILE A 288 -13.65 -8.99 3.26
N GLU A 289 -14.06 -10.15 3.78
CA GLU A 289 -14.82 -11.15 3.01
C GLU A 289 -16.16 -10.61 2.50
N ARG A 290 -16.86 -9.83 3.33
CA ARG A 290 -18.10 -9.17 2.94
C ARG A 290 -17.89 -8.12 1.85
N PHE A 291 -16.78 -7.39 1.91
CA PHE A 291 -16.43 -6.40 0.89
C PHE A 291 -15.95 -7.06 -0.41
N GLU A 292 -15.18 -8.15 -0.33
CA GLU A 292 -14.71 -8.92 -1.49
C GLU A 292 -15.86 -9.58 -2.25
N SER A 293 -16.82 -10.17 -1.52
CA SER A 293 -18.04 -10.76 -2.11
C SER A 293 -19.01 -9.73 -2.71
N GLY A 294 -18.83 -8.44 -2.41
CA GLY A 294 -19.71 -7.36 -2.86
C GLY A 294 -20.99 -7.19 -2.02
N SER A 295 -21.16 -7.98 -0.95
CA SER A 295 -22.24 -7.79 0.03
C SER A 295 -22.13 -6.46 0.78
N LEU A 296 -20.91 -5.92 0.87
CA LEU A 296 -20.62 -4.60 1.40
C LEU A 296 -20.09 -3.70 0.28
N ARG A 297 -20.71 -2.54 0.09
CA ARG A 297 -20.30 -1.59 -0.96
C ARG A 297 -19.22 -0.63 -0.50
N TYR A 298 -19.26 -0.24 0.77
CA TYR A 298 -18.36 0.74 1.36
C TYR A 298 -17.54 0.11 2.48
N LEU A 299 -16.22 0.23 2.40
CA LEU A 299 -15.31 -0.17 3.47
C LEU A 299 -14.56 1.05 3.97
N VAL A 300 -14.69 1.38 5.25
CA VAL A 300 -14.06 2.55 5.86
C VAL A 300 -12.77 2.13 6.57
N THR A 301 -11.66 2.81 6.33
CA THR A 301 -10.37 2.47 6.92
C THR A 301 -9.48 3.68 7.14
N THR A 302 -8.43 3.52 7.93
CA THR A 302 -7.28 4.44 7.92
C THR A 302 -6.25 3.97 6.90
N ASP A 303 -5.26 4.82 6.61
CA ASP A 303 -4.11 4.40 5.81
C ASP A 303 -3.42 3.16 6.39
N LEU A 304 -3.25 3.11 7.72
CA LEU A 304 -2.69 1.95 8.40
C LEU A 304 -3.56 0.70 8.25
N GLY A 305 -4.88 0.86 8.39
CA GLY A 305 -5.83 -0.23 8.27
C GLY A 305 -5.89 -0.82 6.85
N ALA A 306 -5.61 0.00 5.82
CA ALA A 306 -5.69 -0.42 4.43
C ALA A 306 -4.39 -1.04 3.88
N ARG A 307 -3.29 -0.98 4.64
CA ARG A 307 -2.02 -1.58 4.24
C ARG A 307 -2.13 -3.10 4.24
N GLY A 308 -1.57 -3.73 3.21
CA GLY A 308 -1.73 -5.17 2.96
C GLY A 308 -3.14 -5.62 2.57
N LEU A 309 -4.10 -4.70 2.37
CA LEU A 309 -5.35 -5.05 1.69
C LEU A 309 -5.06 -5.18 0.20
N ASP A 310 -5.07 -6.42 -0.30
CA ASP A 310 -5.02 -6.74 -1.72
C ASP A 310 -6.40 -7.19 -2.20
N ILE A 311 -7.31 -6.21 -2.25
CA ILE A 311 -8.70 -6.44 -2.65
C ILE A 311 -8.83 -6.06 -4.12
N SER A 312 -9.20 -7.03 -4.94
CA SER A 312 -9.42 -6.82 -6.37
C SER A 312 -10.77 -6.15 -6.65
N GLY A 313 -10.83 -5.40 -7.75
CA GLY A 313 -12.05 -4.79 -8.25
C GLY A 313 -12.57 -3.60 -7.43
N ILE A 314 -11.72 -2.97 -6.62
CA ILE A 314 -12.07 -1.66 -6.04
C ILE A 314 -12.20 -0.67 -7.19
N THR A 315 -13.40 -0.10 -7.35
CA THR A 315 -13.70 0.85 -8.42
C THR A 315 -13.42 2.29 -7.98
N HIS A 316 -13.73 2.60 -6.72
CA HIS A 316 -13.69 3.96 -6.20
C HIS A 316 -12.90 4.04 -4.90
N ILE A 317 -12.09 5.07 -4.77
CA ILE A 317 -11.45 5.48 -3.53
C ILE A 317 -12.05 6.83 -3.14
N ILE A 318 -12.51 6.97 -1.89
CA ILE A 318 -12.94 8.26 -1.34
C ILE A 318 -12.02 8.59 -0.17
N SER A 319 -11.18 9.62 -0.33
CA SER A 319 -10.47 10.22 0.78
C SER A 319 -11.35 11.26 1.44
N MET A 320 -11.76 10.99 2.68
CA MET A 320 -12.55 11.93 3.48
C MET A 320 -11.78 13.19 3.82
N ASP A 321 -10.46 13.22 3.62
CA ASP A 321 -9.53 14.31 3.87
C ASP A 321 -8.31 14.16 2.96
N MET A 322 -7.65 15.27 2.63
CA MET A 322 -6.36 15.19 1.92
C MET A 322 -5.29 14.75 2.94
N PRO A 323 -4.53 13.68 2.67
CA PRO A 323 -3.49 13.25 3.61
C PRO A 323 -2.36 14.28 3.70
N GLU A 324 -1.73 14.35 4.88
CA GLU A 324 -0.65 15.32 5.15
C GLU A 324 0.60 15.09 4.28
N GLU A 325 0.97 13.83 4.03
CA GLU A 325 2.06 13.51 3.09
C GLU A 325 1.48 13.02 1.75
N GLY A 326 1.99 13.58 0.65
CA GLY A 326 1.53 13.22 -0.69
C GLY A 326 1.75 11.74 -1.05
N SER A 327 2.75 11.07 -0.46
CA SER A 327 2.97 9.62 -0.62
C SER A 327 1.74 8.79 -0.20
N TRP A 328 1.06 9.19 0.87
CA TRP A 328 -0.16 8.52 1.32
C TRP A 328 -1.28 8.65 0.30
N TYR A 329 -1.44 9.81 -0.34
CA TYR A 329 -2.43 9.99 -1.39
C TYR A 329 -2.22 8.98 -2.52
N ILE A 330 -0.97 8.84 -2.97
CA ILE A 330 -0.58 7.88 -4.01
C ILE A 330 -0.90 6.44 -3.56
N HIS A 331 -0.60 6.09 -2.30
CA HIS A 331 -0.92 4.77 -1.76
C HIS A 331 -2.41 4.49 -1.64
N ARG A 332 -3.23 5.51 -1.34
CA ARG A 332 -4.70 5.42 -1.33
C ARG A 332 -5.23 5.22 -2.75
N ALA A 333 -4.80 6.06 -3.69
CA ALA A 333 -5.23 6.01 -5.09
C ALA A 333 -4.85 4.68 -5.76
N GLY A 334 -3.64 4.17 -5.53
CA GLY A 334 -3.17 2.87 -6.06
C GLY A 334 -3.89 1.63 -5.51
N ARG A 335 -4.95 1.80 -4.71
CA ARG A 335 -5.88 0.72 -4.32
C ARG A 335 -6.97 0.48 -5.37
N THR A 336 -7.18 1.43 -6.29
CA THR A 336 -8.00 1.27 -7.50
C THR A 336 -7.10 1.24 -8.74
N GLY A 337 -7.68 1.05 -9.93
CA GLY A 337 -6.93 1.12 -11.19
C GLY A 337 -5.93 -0.03 -11.43
N ARG A 338 -6.18 -1.21 -10.83
CA ARG A 338 -5.25 -2.36 -10.88
C ARG A 338 -5.54 -3.27 -12.07
N ALA A 339 -4.51 -3.97 -12.56
CA ALA A 339 -4.61 -4.98 -13.61
C ALA A 339 -5.24 -4.48 -14.94
N GLY A 340 -5.06 -3.19 -15.26
CA GLY A 340 -5.57 -2.57 -16.49
C GLY A 340 -7.03 -2.09 -16.40
N GLU A 341 -7.68 -2.21 -15.25
CA GLU A 341 -8.99 -1.63 -14.99
C GLU A 341 -8.87 -0.12 -14.71
N LYS A 342 -9.91 0.65 -15.05
CA LYS A 342 -9.97 2.08 -14.69
C LYS A 342 -10.45 2.26 -13.24
N GLY A 343 -9.87 3.23 -12.56
CA GLY A 343 -10.20 3.60 -11.19
C GLY A 343 -10.60 5.07 -11.04
N LEU A 344 -11.38 5.37 -10.00
CA LEU A 344 -11.70 6.74 -9.64
C LEU A 344 -11.25 7.04 -8.20
N SER A 345 -10.35 8.01 -8.02
CA SER A 345 -9.87 8.50 -6.73
C SER A 345 -10.46 9.88 -6.44
N ILE A 346 -11.34 9.95 -5.45
CA ILE A 346 -12.07 11.16 -5.05
C ILE A 346 -11.50 11.69 -3.74
N VAL A 347 -11.21 12.99 -3.68
CA VAL A 347 -10.84 13.69 -2.45
C VAL A 347 -11.93 14.69 -2.07
N LEU A 348 -12.38 14.61 -0.81
CA LEU A 348 -13.24 15.62 -0.21
C LEU A 348 -12.37 16.59 0.60
N ALA A 349 -12.15 17.79 0.05
CA ALA A 349 -11.23 18.76 0.60
C ALA A 349 -11.94 20.04 1.08
N ASP A 350 -11.48 20.63 2.17
CA ASP A 350 -11.79 22.01 2.51
C ASP A 350 -10.81 22.99 1.83
N ALA A 351 -10.99 24.29 2.04
CA ALA A 351 -10.16 25.31 1.40
C ALA A 351 -8.66 25.21 1.76
N ARG A 352 -8.30 24.68 2.93
CA ARG A 352 -6.90 24.43 3.29
C ARG A 352 -6.37 23.20 2.60
N GLU A 353 -7.13 22.10 2.63
CA GLU A 353 -6.76 20.83 2.01
C GLU A 353 -6.62 20.95 0.49
N LEU A 354 -7.40 21.83 -0.18
CA LEU A 354 -7.24 22.13 -1.62
C LEU A 354 -5.84 22.67 -1.96
N LYS A 355 -5.26 23.52 -1.10
CA LYS A 355 -3.90 24.03 -1.30
C LYS A 355 -2.86 22.91 -1.17
N SER A 356 -3.02 22.03 -0.18
CA SER A 356 -2.17 20.86 -0.02
C SER A 356 -2.29 19.90 -1.21
N ALA A 357 -3.50 19.70 -1.73
CA ALA A 357 -3.75 18.86 -2.89
C ALA A 357 -3.03 19.38 -4.15
N ALA A 358 -3.07 20.69 -4.40
CA ALA A 358 -2.35 21.29 -5.52
C ALA A 358 -0.83 21.06 -5.44
N LYS A 359 -0.25 21.19 -4.24
CA LYS A 359 1.18 20.90 -4.03
C LYS A 359 1.51 19.44 -4.33
N VAL A 360 0.71 18.49 -3.84
CA VAL A 360 0.91 17.05 -4.09
C VAL A 360 0.77 16.71 -5.57
N ALA A 361 -0.20 17.29 -6.27
CA ALA A 361 -0.40 17.13 -7.70
C ALA A 361 0.85 17.55 -8.51
N VAL A 362 1.41 18.72 -8.19
CA VAL A 362 2.66 19.20 -8.81
C VAL A 362 3.85 18.29 -8.50
N GLU A 363 4.05 17.93 -7.22
CA GLU A 363 5.17 17.08 -6.79
C GLU A 363 5.13 15.66 -7.39
N ARG A 364 3.95 15.18 -7.75
CA ARG A 364 3.72 13.81 -8.24
C ARG A 364 3.32 13.75 -9.71
N ASN A 365 3.35 14.88 -10.41
CA ASN A 365 3.07 15.00 -11.83
C ASN A 365 1.70 14.41 -12.25
N PHE A 366 0.64 14.77 -11.54
CA PHE A 366 -0.75 14.47 -11.94
C PHE A 366 -1.64 15.70 -11.72
N VAL A 367 -2.88 15.65 -12.22
CA VAL A 367 -3.84 16.76 -12.08
C VAL A 367 -5.07 16.28 -11.32
N PHE A 368 -5.49 17.06 -10.33
CA PHE A 368 -6.83 16.92 -9.77
C PHE A 368 -7.84 17.63 -10.66
N ARG A 369 -8.82 16.87 -11.17
CA ARG A 369 -9.99 17.43 -11.85
C ARG A 369 -10.92 18.00 -10.79
N THR A 370 -11.12 19.31 -10.81
CA THR A 370 -12.06 20.01 -9.93
C THR A 370 -13.49 19.65 -10.32
N LYS A 371 -14.26 19.09 -9.39
CA LYS A 371 -15.63 18.64 -9.66
C LYS A 371 -16.63 19.32 -8.73
N ARG A 372 -17.87 19.45 -9.20
CA ARG A 372 -19.04 19.91 -8.43
C ARG A 372 -20.17 18.89 -8.58
N LEU A 373 -21.07 18.88 -7.59
CA LEU A 373 -22.25 18.04 -7.62
C LEU A 373 -23.51 18.91 -7.67
N GLU A 374 -24.16 18.90 -8.83
CA GLU A 374 -25.26 19.81 -9.19
C GLU A 374 -26.42 19.01 -9.76
N GLY A 375 -27.64 19.24 -9.26
CA GLY A 375 -28.82 18.54 -9.76
C GLY A 375 -28.76 17.00 -9.68
N GLY A 376 -27.90 16.44 -8.80
CA GLY A 376 -27.69 14.99 -8.70
C GLY A 376 -26.66 14.41 -9.67
N SER A 377 -25.99 15.24 -10.47
CA SER A 377 -24.94 14.85 -11.41
C SER A 377 -23.59 15.47 -11.04
N VAL A 378 -22.50 14.83 -11.46
CA VAL A 378 -21.15 15.38 -11.31
C VAL A 378 -20.78 16.19 -12.55
N VAL A 379 -20.37 17.43 -12.34
CA VAL A 379 -19.91 18.36 -13.38
C VAL A 379 -18.46 18.78 -13.13
N GLU A 380 -17.77 19.20 -14.19
CA GLU A 380 -16.41 19.73 -14.13
C GLU A 380 -16.44 21.21 -14.54
N PRO A 381 -16.56 22.13 -13.57
CA PRO A 381 -16.49 23.55 -13.87
C PRO A 381 -15.07 23.92 -14.34
N PRO A 382 -14.92 25.06 -15.06
CA PRO A 382 -13.65 25.74 -15.19
C PRO A 382 -12.99 25.96 -13.82
N VAL A 383 -11.65 25.93 -13.78
CA VAL A 383 -10.89 26.02 -12.53
C VAL A 383 -11.17 27.33 -11.79
N ASP A 384 -11.29 28.44 -12.51
CA ASP A 384 -11.58 29.75 -11.93
C ASP A 384 -12.97 29.77 -11.27
N GLU A 385 -14.00 29.29 -11.96
CA GLU A 385 -15.36 29.16 -11.40
C GLU A 385 -15.41 28.22 -10.19
N PHE A 386 -14.58 27.17 -10.17
CA PHE A 386 -14.46 26.31 -9.00
C PHE A 386 -13.93 27.09 -7.80
N PHE A 387 -12.84 27.85 -7.95
CA PHE A 387 -12.26 28.60 -6.85
C PHE A 387 -13.13 29.78 -6.40
N GLU A 388 -13.83 30.46 -7.30
CA GLU A 388 -14.86 31.46 -6.93
C GLU A 388 -15.95 30.84 -6.05
N PHE A 389 -16.41 29.63 -6.38
CA PHE A 389 -17.37 28.90 -5.56
C PHE A 389 -16.81 28.56 -4.17
N VAL A 390 -15.53 28.17 -4.08
CA VAL A 390 -14.85 27.91 -2.80
C VAL A 390 -14.78 29.18 -1.95
N GLU A 391 -14.39 30.31 -2.55
CA GLU A 391 -14.27 31.59 -1.86
C GLU A 391 -15.61 32.05 -1.31
N LYS A 392 -16.67 31.97 -2.11
CA LYS A 392 -18.04 32.27 -1.67
C LYS A 392 -18.47 31.39 -0.49
N GLY A 393 -18.19 30.09 -0.57
CA GLY A 393 -18.50 29.14 0.51
C GLY A 393 -17.76 29.44 1.82
N GLU A 394 -16.48 29.83 1.77
CA GLU A 394 -15.73 30.22 2.96
C GLU A 394 -16.19 31.58 3.53
N ALA A 395 -16.62 32.53 2.67
CA ALA A 395 -17.18 33.81 3.11
C ALA A 395 -18.48 33.62 3.90
N GLU A 396 -19.45 32.87 3.37
CA GLU A 396 -20.73 32.56 4.04
C GLU A 396 -20.51 31.87 5.40
N LYS A 397 -19.53 30.96 5.46
CA LYS A 397 -19.14 30.26 6.69
C LYS A 397 -18.52 31.20 7.72
N LYS A 398 -17.75 32.20 7.29
CA LYS A 398 -17.16 33.22 8.17
C LYS A 398 -18.27 34.09 8.77
N GLU A 399 -19.20 34.57 7.96
CA GLU A 399 -20.36 35.34 8.42
C GLU A 399 -21.22 34.56 9.44
N TYR A 400 -21.51 33.28 9.15
CA TYR A 400 -22.26 32.43 10.07
C TYR A 400 -21.55 32.26 11.42
N ARG A 401 -20.21 32.10 11.41
CA ARG A 401 -19.41 31.99 12.65
C ARG A 401 -19.38 33.29 13.45
N GLU A 402 -19.39 34.44 12.77
CA GLU A 402 -19.43 35.74 13.42
C GLU A 402 -20.79 35.99 14.08
N LYS A 403 -21.90 35.69 13.38
CA LYS A 403 -23.27 35.74 13.95
C LYS A 403 -23.43 34.80 15.15
N ALA A 404 -23.00 33.54 15.03
CA ALA A 404 -23.08 32.60 16.15
C ALA A 404 -22.23 33.02 17.37
N ARG A 405 -21.14 33.78 17.15
CA ARG A 405 -20.32 34.34 18.23
C ARG A 405 -20.97 35.55 18.88
N SER A 406 -21.64 36.42 18.13
CA SER A 406 -22.37 37.56 18.69
C SER A 406 -23.56 37.08 19.54
N GLU A 407 -24.34 36.14 19.04
CA GLU A 407 -25.50 35.56 19.76
C GLU A 407 -25.10 34.87 21.08
N ARG A 408 -23.97 34.17 21.09
CA ARG A 408 -23.41 33.56 22.32
C ARG A 408 -22.91 34.59 23.32
N LYS A 409 -22.37 35.71 22.86
CA LYS A 409 -21.92 36.81 23.75
C LYS A 409 -23.12 37.53 24.37
N GLU A 410 -24.17 37.79 23.59
CA GLU A 410 -25.41 38.39 24.09
C GLU A 410 -26.15 37.48 25.07
N SER A 411 -26.14 36.17 24.83
CA SER A 411 -26.76 35.19 25.75
C SER A 411 -25.96 34.95 27.04
N ALA A 412 -24.66 35.29 27.07
CA ALA A 412 -23.82 35.18 28.26
C ALA A 412 -23.82 36.47 29.12
N GLN A 413 -24.39 37.56 28.60
CA GLN A 413 -24.56 38.85 29.29
C GLN A 413 -25.97 39.03 29.88
N ARG A 414 -26.90 38.11 29.58
CA ARG A 414 -28.20 37.97 30.23
C ARG A 414 -28.12 36.82 31.23
#